data_AF-A0AAN1M506-F1
#
_entry.id   AF-A0AAN1M506-F1
#
_cell.length_a   1.000
_cell.length_b   1.000
_cell.length_c   1.000
_cell.angle_alpha   90.00
_cell.angle_beta   90.00
_cell.angle_gamma   90.00
#
_symmetry.space_group_name_H-M   'P 1'
#
loop_
_entity.id
_entity.type
_entity.pdbx_description
1 polymer ?
#
loop_
_entity_poly.entity_id
_entity_poly.type
_entity_poly.pdbx_seq_one_letter_code
_entity_poly.pdbx_strand_id
1 'polypeptide(L)'
;MTSATATDSTAFDITDWLGEWESFEHYIDSGDATIQQTWEADEQAVLANPKMALMAARGIKTFWSMACSTTSPENIIHIGY
;
A
#
# COMPACT_ATOMS: atom_id res chain seq x y z
N MET A 1 -16.15 2.41 -44.39
CA MET A 1 -15.14 2.00 -43.39
C MET A 1 -15.09 3.10 -42.35
N THR A 2 -15.77 2.89 -41.23
CA THR A 2 -15.78 3.84 -40.11
C THR A 2 -14.66 3.41 -39.18
N SER A 3 -13.53 4.10 -39.22
CA SER A 3 -12.44 3.86 -38.28
C SER A 3 -12.92 4.26 -36.89
N ALA A 4 -13.09 3.27 -36.01
CA ALA A 4 -13.25 3.51 -34.59
C ALA A 4 -11.93 4.09 -34.08
N THR A 5 -11.95 5.36 -33.66
CA THR A 5 -10.89 5.95 -32.86
C THR A 5 -10.82 5.14 -31.56
N ALA A 6 -9.72 4.43 -31.35
CA ALA A 6 -9.43 3.79 -30.08
C ALA A 6 -9.37 4.90 -29.01
N THR A 7 -10.36 4.90 -28.11
CA THR A 7 -10.34 5.75 -26.91
C THR A 7 -9.09 5.39 -26.12
N ASP A 8 -8.25 6.38 -25.87
CA ASP A 8 -7.05 6.24 -25.05
C ASP A 8 -7.49 5.76 -23.64
N SER A 9 -7.14 4.52 -23.31
CA SER A 9 -7.59 3.78 -22.12
C SER A 9 -6.97 4.30 -20.81
N THR A 10 -6.52 5.55 -20.79
CA THR A 10 -5.74 6.17 -19.71
C THR A 10 -6.49 7.31 -19.00
N ALA A 11 -7.72 7.61 -19.41
CA ALA A 11 -8.54 8.59 -18.72
C ALA A 11 -8.91 8.08 -17.32
N PHE A 12 -8.59 8.86 -16.29
CA PHE A 12 -9.03 8.59 -14.92
C PHE A 12 -10.56 8.51 -14.87
N ASP A 13 -11.08 7.37 -14.42
CA ASP A 13 -12.49 7.16 -14.14
C ASP A 13 -12.67 6.89 -12.64
N ILE A 14 -13.42 7.75 -11.95
CA ILE A 14 -13.71 7.57 -10.53
C ILE A 14 -14.51 6.29 -10.27
N THR A 15 -15.21 5.78 -11.28
CA THR A 15 -16.00 4.56 -11.16
C THR A 15 -15.13 3.31 -11.00
N ASP A 16 -13.85 3.37 -11.39
CA ASP A 16 -12.86 2.30 -11.13
C ASP A 16 -12.59 2.11 -9.63
N TRP A 17 -12.94 3.10 -8.81
CA TRP A 17 -12.74 3.09 -7.36
C TRP A 17 -14.00 2.69 -6.57
N LEU A 18 -15.09 2.30 -7.24
CA LEU A 18 -16.31 1.85 -6.56
C LEU A 18 -16.12 0.45 -5.98
N GLY A 19 -16.48 0.28 -4.70
CA GLY A 19 -16.43 -1.02 -4.03
C GLY A 19 -16.23 -0.89 -2.52
N GLU A 20 -16.10 -2.04 -1.87
CA GLU A 20 -15.65 -2.12 -0.48
C GLU A 20 -14.14 -1.93 -0.43
N TRP A 21 -13.67 -1.12 0.51
CA TRP A 21 -12.26 -0.82 0.72
C TRP A 21 -11.87 -1.18 2.14
N GLU A 22 -10.67 -1.74 2.29
CA GLU A 22 -10.06 -1.99 3.59
C GLU A 22 -8.84 -1.08 3.76
N SER A 23 -8.67 -0.57 4.98
CA SER A 23 -7.50 0.23 5.32
C SER A 23 -6.25 -0.64 5.35
N PHE A 24 -5.18 -0.15 4.74
CA PHE A 24 -3.88 -0.82 4.78
C PHE A 24 -3.36 -1.04 6.22
N GLU A 25 -3.73 -0.16 7.16
CA GLU A 25 -3.33 -0.25 8.57
C GLU A 25 -3.74 -1.59 9.21
N HIS A 26 -4.80 -2.24 8.71
CA HIS A 26 -5.22 -3.57 9.18
C HIS A 26 -4.18 -4.66 8.96
N TYR A 27 -3.35 -4.52 7.92
CA TYR A 27 -2.35 -5.52 7.57
C TYR A 27 -1.04 -5.33 8.32
N ILE A 28 -0.82 -4.19 8.97
CA ILE A 28 0.39 -3.93 9.75
C ILE A 28 0.50 -5.00 10.83
N ASP A 29 -0.48 -5.12 11.73
CA ASP A 29 -0.45 -6.05 12.86
C ASP A 29 -1.23 -7.35 12.64
N SER A 30 -1.52 -7.68 11.38
CA SER A 30 -2.22 -8.91 11.05
C SER A 30 -1.44 -10.16 11.48
N GLY A 31 -2.15 -11.08 12.14
CA GLY A 31 -1.67 -12.42 12.46
C GLY A 31 -1.79 -13.41 11.31
N ASP A 32 -2.32 -12.99 10.16
CA ASP A 32 -2.49 -13.84 8.99
C ASP A 32 -1.13 -14.28 8.43
N ALA A 33 -0.99 -15.59 8.16
CA ALA A 33 0.28 -16.18 7.74
C ALA A 33 0.71 -15.72 6.33
N THR A 34 -0.24 -15.44 5.44
CA THR A 34 0.06 -14.94 4.09
C THR A 34 0.54 -13.49 4.16
N ILE A 35 -0.06 -12.68 5.03
CA ILE A 35 0.42 -11.30 5.27
C ILE A 35 1.81 -11.31 5.89
N GLN A 36 2.09 -12.19 6.86
CA GLN A 36 3.43 -12.33 7.45
C GLN A 36 4.49 -12.71 6.41
N GLN A 37 4.21 -13.69 5.55
CA GLN A 37 5.11 -14.07 4.46
C GLN A 37 5.35 -12.91 3.47
N THR A 38 4.31 -12.11 3.22
CA THR A 38 4.41 -10.93 2.36
C THR A 38 5.36 -9.89 2.98
N TRP A 39 5.28 -9.66 4.29
CA TRP A 39 6.19 -8.76 4.99
C TRP A 39 7.65 -9.21 4.91
N GLU A 40 7.91 -10.51 5.08
CA GLU A 40 9.26 -11.08 4.95
C GLU A 40 9.81 -10.92 3.53
N ALA A 41 8.96 -11.14 2.51
CA ALA A 41 9.35 -10.99 1.11
C ALA A 41 9.65 -9.52 0.75
N ASP A 42 8.83 -8.58 1.22
CA ASP A 42 9.05 -7.13 1.03
C ASP A 42 10.36 -6.69 1.69
N GLU A 43 10.61 -7.12 2.93
CA GLU A 43 11.84 -6.82 3.65
C GLU A 43 13.08 -7.31 2.88
N GLN A 44 13.05 -8.55 2.39
CA GLN A 44 14.14 -9.10 1.60
C GLN A 44 14.36 -8.32 0.31
N ALA A 45 13.29 -7.95 -0.41
CA ALA A 45 13.38 -7.19 -1.64
C ALA A 45 13.97 -5.78 -1.42
N VAL A 46 13.57 -5.11 -0.33
CA VAL A 46 14.07 -3.78 0.03
C VAL A 46 15.54 -3.84 0.44
N LEU A 47 15.93 -4.83 1.26
CA LEU A 47 17.31 -5.01 1.70
C LEU A 47 18.25 -5.41 0.55
N ALA A 48 17.74 -6.14 -0.45
CA ALA A 48 18.52 -6.51 -1.63
C ALA A 48 18.88 -5.30 -2.53
N ASN A 49 18.17 -4.17 -2.39
CA ASN A 49 18.49 -2.94 -3.10
C ASN A 49 19.20 -1.93 -2.18
N PRO A 50 20.51 -1.67 -2.35
CA PRO A 50 21.26 -0.76 -1.49
C PRO A 50 20.68 0.66 -1.38
N LYS A 51 19.94 1.13 -2.42
CA LYS A 51 19.30 2.45 -2.39
C LYS A 51 18.06 2.49 -1.50
N MET A 52 17.39 1.36 -1.32
CA MET A 52 16.15 1.23 -0.56
C MET A 52 16.36 0.59 0.81
N ALA A 53 17.49 -0.10 1.04
CA ALA A 53 17.80 -0.77 2.30
C ALA A 53 17.68 0.14 3.54
N LEU A 54 17.93 1.45 3.40
CA LEU A 54 17.75 2.42 4.49
C LEU A 54 16.29 2.55 4.95
N MET A 55 15.31 2.25 4.09
CA MET A 55 13.88 2.24 4.44
C MET A 55 13.58 1.10 5.42
N ALA A 56 14.22 -0.06 5.26
CA ALA A 56 14.09 -1.21 6.15
C ALA A 56 15.07 -1.17 7.35
N ALA A 57 15.77 -0.05 7.59
CA ALA A 57 16.79 0.03 8.65
C ALA A 57 16.26 -0.27 10.06
N ARG A 58 14.95 -0.10 10.29
CA ARG A 58 14.26 -0.44 11.55
C ARG A 58 13.15 -1.48 11.35
N GLY A 59 13.24 -2.25 10.27
CA GLY A 59 12.20 -3.16 9.81
C GLY A 59 11.26 -2.51 8.79
N ILE A 60 10.92 -3.23 7.72
CA ILE A 60 10.06 -2.70 6.65
C ILE A 60 8.65 -2.38 7.14
N LYS A 61 8.11 -3.21 8.04
CA LYS A 61 6.80 -2.99 8.66
C LYS A 61 6.77 -1.70 9.48
N THR A 62 7.86 -1.36 10.18
CA THR A 62 8.00 -0.09 10.90
C THR A 62 7.98 1.11 9.96
N PHE A 63 8.60 0.99 8.78
CA PHE A 63 8.54 2.04 7.77
C PHE A 63 7.11 2.26 7.28
N TRP A 64 6.43 1.18 6.90
CA TRP A 64 5.07 1.27 6.39
C TRP A 64 4.04 1.68 7.44
N SER A 65 4.21 1.31 8.71
CA SER A 65 3.34 1.79 9.78
C SER A 65 3.42 3.30 9.97
N MET A 66 4.58 3.92 9.72
CA MET A 66 4.70 5.37 9.72
C MET A 66 4.18 6.00 8.43
N ALA A 67 4.53 5.42 7.28
CA ALA A 67 4.22 5.99 5.97
C ALA A 67 2.72 5.91 5.62
N CYS A 68 2.05 4.86 6.08
CA CYS A 68 0.63 4.62 5.82
C CYS A 68 -0.24 4.91 7.04
N SER A 69 0.30 5.56 8.09
CA SER A 69 -0.55 5.93 9.22
C SER A 69 -1.58 6.96 8.79
N THR A 70 -2.85 6.69 9.08
CA THR A 70 -3.95 7.63 8.84
C THR A 70 -4.09 8.62 10.00
N THR A 71 -3.50 8.32 11.15
CA THR A 71 -3.53 9.19 12.32
C THR A 71 -2.31 10.06 12.50
N SER A 72 -2.57 11.33 12.82
CA SER A 72 -1.57 12.32 13.19
C SER A 72 -2.09 13.16 14.37
N PRO A 73 -1.25 14.01 14.99
CA PRO A 73 -1.72 14.98 15.96
C PRO A 73 -2.84 15.90 15.43
N GLU A 74 -2.88 16.16 14.12
CA GLU A 74 -3.94 16.94 13.46
C GLU A 74 -5.13 16.08 12.98
N ASN A 75 -4.97 14.76 12.83
CA ASN A 75 -6.03 13.83 12.46
C ASN A 75 -6.08 12.62 13.41
N ILE A 76 -6.96 12.68 14.40
CA ILE A 76 -7.13 11.59 15.39
C ILE A 76 -8.06 10.46 14.92
N ILE A 77 -8.63 10.57 13.71
CA ILE A 77 -9.56 9.59 13.19
C ILE A 77 -8.75 8.44 12.57
N HIS A 78 -8.74 7.29 13.24
CA HIS A 78 -8.26 6.04 12.68
C HIS A 78 -9.24 5.55 11.61
N ILE A 79 -8.75 5.41 10.38
CA ILE A 79 -9.55 4.87 9.27
C ILE A 79 -9.35 3.35 9.28
N GLY A 80 -10.38 2.58 9.67
CA GLY A 80 -10.38 1.13 9.54
C GLY A 80 -11.01 0.35 10.68
N TYR A 81 -10.98 0.84 11.92
CA TYR A 81 -11.54 0.10 13.08
C TYR A 81 -13.08 0.06 13.12
#